data_AF-A0A0F9A0F1-F1
#
_entry.id   AF-A0A0F9A0F1-F1
#
_cell.length_a   1.000
_cell.length_b   1.000
_cell.length_c   1.000
_cell.angle_alpha   90.00
_cell.angle_beta   90.00
_cell.angle_gamma   90.00
#
_symmetry.space_group_name_H-M   'P 1'
#
loop_
_entity.id
_entity.type
_entity.pdbx_description
1 polymer ?
#
loop_
_entity_poly.entity_id
_entity_poly.type
_entity_poly.pdbx_seq_one_letter_code
_entity_poly.pdbx_strand_id
1 'polypeptide(L)'
;FYKASRPMVAASQYRHIIHASTPARNTAFHEEWENLKDLEIKLNTRFTSLHDDEDCEWITPEWVEMEREKNSDTPWYVDQNYKCMFVVYGGAVFTNVIALGDAHFPEFPFGYMDKYEAKYGGVDFNGDITGHYLIEIEYNDNFVFVLKETKFTDLRDLLNEKYEKRSIEVEDGQFNIPFCNDLRRMGFSGIYQEWNRDKKHVRVQELRNRVIVIDRLKCPLTYRNLMEASYDQKERLPKLEKRTDQHGLDGLLHAIHDRSGVIYSPKHVKKVRELFGGDGRVNPLLKV
;
A
#
# COMPACT_ATOMS: atom_id res chain seq x y z
N PHE A 1 6.51 23.45 3.47
CA PHE A 1 5.53 24.32 4.15
C PHE A 1 6.08 24.95 5.44
N TYR A 2 6.53 24.18 6.45
CA TYR A 2 7.00 24.72 7.74
C TYR A 2 7.98 25.92 7.71
N LYS A 3 9.10 25.82 6.96
CA LYS A 3 10.08 26.93 6.84
C LYS A 3 9.51 28.19 6.18
N ALA A 4 8.47 28.04 5.34
CA ALA A 4 7.80 29.16 4.68
C ALA A 4 6.73 29.81 5.57
N SER A 5 6.23 29.11 6.59
CA SER A 5 5.22 29.61 7.53
C SER A 5 5.81 30.52 8.61
N ARG A 6 7.06 30.28 9.07
CA ARG A 6 7.71 31.08 10.14
C ARG A 6 7.82 32.58 9.82
N PRO A 7 8.24 33.02 8.60
CA PRO A 7 8.31 34.45 8.26
C PRO A 7 6.95 35.15 8.26
N MET A 8 5.87 34.43 7.91
CA MET A 8 4.52 34.98 7.83
C MET A 8 3.92 35.26 9.22
N VAL A 9 4.27 34.45 10.21
CA VAL A 9 3.81 34.62 11.61
C VAL A 9 4.69 35.60 12.39
N ALA A 10 5.95 35.78 11.99
CA ALA A 10 6.86 36.76 12.62
C ALA A 10 6.35 38.21 12.51
N ALA A 11 5.56 38.53 11.48
CA ALA A 11 4.91 39.84 11.30
C ALA A 11 3.55 39.97 12.00
N SER A 12 3.06 38.89 12.64
CA SER A 12 1.75 38.83 13.31
C SER A 12 1.85 39.22 14.79
N GLN A 13 0.75 39.73 15.34
CA GLN A 13 0.60 40.02 16.76
C GLN A 13 0.45 38.74 17.61
N TYR A 14 0.03 37.64 16.99
CA TYR A 14 0.06 36.29 17.55
C TYR A 14 1.38 35.63 17.13
N ARG A 15 2.36 35.64 18.04
CA ARG A 15 3.76 35.25 17.76
C ARG A 15 4.09 33.79 18.08
N HIS A 16 3.11 33.01 18.53
CA HIS A 16 3.31 31.64 18.96
C HIS A 16 2.84 30.67 17.89
N ILE A 17 3.74 29.78 17.45
CA ILE A 17 3.43 28.66 16.59
C ILE A 17 3.51 27.41 17.46
N ILE A 18 2.41 26.67 17.57
CA ILE A 18 2.35 25.40 18.29
C ILE A 18 2.23 24.29 17.25
N HIS A 19 3.08 23.28 17.40
CA HIS A 19 3.16 22.14 16.49
C HIS A 19 2.99 20.85 17.30
N ALA A 20 2.04 20.02 16.89
CA ALA A 20 1.80 18.71 17.49
C ALA A 20 1.89 17.63 16.40
N SER A 21 2.62 16.56 16.69
CA SER A 21 2.81 15.43 15.79
C SER A 21 3.21 14.20 16.60
N THR A 22 2.81 13.02 16.15
CA THR A 22 3.47 11.79 16.58
C THR A 22 4.95 11.85 16.17
N PRO A 23 5.89 11.42 17.04
CA PRO A 23 7.31 11.39 16.71
C PRO A 23 7.58 10.54 15.48
N ALA A 24 8.44 11.02 14.59
CA ALA A 24 8.86 10.30 13.40
C ALA A 24 10.28 10.71 13.06
N ARG A 25 11.23 9.77 13.14
CA ARG A 25 12.65 10.05 12.94
C ARG A 25 12.94 10.50 11.51
N ASN A 26 14.03 11.25 11.34
CA ASN A 26 14.49 11.80 10.06
C ASN A 26 13.48 12.72 9.35
N THR A 27 12.34 13.07 9.93
CA THR A 27 11.38 14.02 9.33
C THR A 27 11.82 15.48 9.51
N ALA A 28 11.22 16.40 8.75
CA ALA A 28 11.42 17.83 8.96
C ALA A 28 10.94 18.29 10.36
N PHE A 29 9.99 17.58 10.96
CA PHE A 29 9.57 17.79 12.34
C PHE A 29 10.67 17.38 13.32
N HIS A 30 11.27 16.21 13.15
CA HIS A 30 12.39 15.75 13.99
C HIS A 30 13.61 16.68 13.89
N GLU A 31 13.98 17.12 12.68
CA GLU A 31 15.06 18.11 12.51
C GLU A 31 14.79 19.39 13.29
N GLU A 32 13.57 19.91 13.23
CA GLU A 32 13.21 21.12 13.96
C GLU A 32 13.10 20.90 15.46
N TRP A 33 12.58 19.75 15.89
CA TRP A 33 12.54 19.35 17.29
C TRP A 33 13.92 19.33 17.92
N GLU A 34 14.92 18.76 17.23
CA GLU A 34 16.32 18.78 17.66
C GLU A 34 16.90 20.21 17.64
N ASN A 35 16.61 21.03 16.63
CA ASN A 35 17.00 22.45 16.62
C ASN A 35 16.39 23.24 17.80
N LEU A 36 15.15 22.93 18.18
CA LEU A 36 14.48 23.57 19.30
C LEU A 36 15.13 23.15 20.62
N LYS A 37 15.44 21.87 20.83
CA LYS A 37 16.21 21.40 22.00
C LYS A 37 17.56 22.10 22.13
N ASP A 38 18.29 22.27 21.01
CA ASP A 38 19.53 23.03 21.02
C ASP A 38 19.31 24.49 21.45
N LEU A 39 18.18 25.08 21.05
CA LEU A 39 17.81 26.44 21.42
C LEU A 39 17.34 26.53 22.88
N GLU A 40 16.65 25.52 23.39
CA GLU A 40 16.24 25.41 24.80
C GLU A 40 17.45 25.50 25.72
N ILE A 41 18.52 24.78 25.38
CA ILE A 41 19.80 24.80 26.11
C ILE A 41 20.42 26.19 26.06
N LYS A 42 20.49 26.80 24.87
CA LYS A 42 21.11 28.12 24.67
C LYS A 42 20.36 29.25 25.38
N LEU A 43 19.03 29.18 25.40
CA LEU A 43 18.18 30.24 25.94
C LEU A 43 17.67 29.93 27.36
N ASN A 44 18.05 28.77 27.92
CA ASN A 44 17.60 28.27 29.23
C ASN A 44 16.08 28.36 29.42
N THR A 45 15.34 27.85 28.44
CA THR A 45 13.86 27.85 28.42
C THR A 45 13.37 26.56 27.75
N ARG A 46 12.12 26.15 28.01
CA ARG A 46 11.49 25.01 27.32
C ARG A 46 10.63 25.49 26.15
N PHE A 47 10.78 24.85 25.00
CA PHE A 47 10.03 25.05 23.77
C PHE A 47 9.34 23.76 23.29
N THR A 48 9.81 22.60 23.72
CA THR A 48 9.35 21.27 23.34
C THR A 48 8.71 20.57 24.54
N SER A 49 7.68 19.77 24.27
CA SER A 49 7.03 18.91 25.25
C SER A 49 6.65 17.61 24.55
N LEU A 50 6.99 16.48 25.19
CA LEU A 50 6.69 15.14 24.71
C LEU A 50 5.73 14.54 25.72
N HIS A 51 4.63 13.96 25.22
CA HIS A 51 3.60 13.35 26.03
C HIS A 51 3.39 11.93 25.54
N ASP A 52 3.71 10.95 26.38
CA ASP A 52 3.52 9.53 26.05
C ASP A 52 2.17 9.00 26.58
N ASP A 53 1.98 7.69 26.53
CA ASP A 53 0.79 7.01 27.03
C ASP A 53 0.61 7.16 28.54
N GLU A 54 1.69 7.36 29.30
CA GLU A 54 1.63 7.53 30.77
C GLU A 54 1.11 8.93 31.13
N ASP A 55 1.26 9.91 30.24
CA ASP A 55 0.69 11.25 30.38
C ASP A 55 -0.81 11.32 30.00
N CYS A 56 -1.38 10.24 29.44
CA CYS A 56 -2.75 10.22 28.90
C CYS A 56 -3.68 9.32 29.74
N GLU A 57 -4.52 9.92 30.59
CA GLU A 57 -5.42 9.18 31.50
C GLU A 57 -6.39 8.19 30.82
N TRP A 58 -6.66 8.38 29.53
CA TRP A 58 -7.56 7.52 28.75
C TRP A 58 -6.84 6.33 28.07
N ILE A 59 -5.51 6.27 28.11
CA ILE A 59 -4.73 5.14 27.58
C ILE A 59 -4.32 4.26 28.75
N THR A 60 -4.85 3.04 28.81
CA THR A 60 -4.50 2.11 29.88
C THR A 60 -3.33 1.20 29.49
N PRO A 61 -2.59 0.64 30.46
CA PRO A 61 -1.57 -0.37 30.18
C PRO A 61 -2.11 -1.56 29.39
N GLU A 62 -3.34 -2.01 29.66
CA GLU A 62 -4.00 -3.10 28.93
C GLU A 62 -4.26 -2.74 27.47
N TRP A 63 -4.61 -1.48 27.18
CA TRP A 63 -4.78 -1.01 25.81
C TRP A 63 -3.45 -1.03 25.04
N VAL A 64 -2.39 -0.55 25.69
CA VAL A 64 -1.04 -0.54 25.09
C VAL A 64 -0.56 -1.96 24.83
N GLU A 65 -0.84 -2.90 25.74
CA GLU A 65 -0.48 -4.30 25.53
C GLU A 65 -1.33 -4.96 24.43
N MET A 66 -2.64 -4.70 24.38
CA MET A 66 -3.49 -5.14 23.28
C MET A 66 -2.97 -4.62 21.92
N GLU A 67 -2.56 -3.35 21.86
CA GLU A 67 -1.99 -2.76 20.65
C GLU A 67 -0.59 -3.32 20.34
N ARG A 68 0.18 -3.72 21.35
CA ARG A 68 1.45 -4.44 21.18
C ARG A 68 1.24 -5.83 20.61
N GLU A 69 0.26 -6.57 21.08
CA GLU A 69 -0.11 -7.88 20.53
C GLU A 69 -0.60 -7.76 19.09
N LYS A 70 -1.47 -6.78 18.82
CA LYS A 70 -1.99 -6.51 17.47
C LYS A 70 -0.91 -6.06 16.48
N ASN A 71 0.11 -5.35 16.96
CA ASN A 71 1.23 -4.86 16.15
C ASN A 71 2.54 -5.61 16.48
N SER A 72 2.46 -6.91 16.82
CA SER A 72 3.64 -7.71 17.20
C SER A 72 4.68 -7.79 16.08
N ASP A 73 4.26 -7.61 14.84
CA ASP A 73 5.09 -7.56 13.63
C ASP A 73 5.88 -6.25 13.49
N THR A 74 5.47 -5.21 14.20
CA THR A 74 6.07 -3.88 14.18
C THR A 74 6.21 -3.34 15.59
N PRO A 75 7.21 -3.83 16.34
CA PRO A 75 7.49 -3.37 17.70
C PRO A 75 7.63 -1.85 17.79
N TRP A 76 8.16 -1.23 16.73
CA TRP A 76 8.31 0.22 16.62
C TRP A 76 6.98 0.99 16.65
N TYR A 77 5.84 0.36 16.30
CA TYR A 77 4.54 1.04 16.27
C TYR A 77 4.15 1.51 17.66
N VAL A 78 4.27 0.64 18.66
CA VAL A 78 3.97 0.99 20.05
C VAL A 78 4.97 2.01 20.59
N ASP A 79 6.25 1.79 20.29
CA ASP A 79 7.33 2.69 20.70
C ASP A 79 7.13 4.11 20.14
N GLN A 80 6.64 4.23 18.90
CA GLN A 80 6.41 5.51 18.25
C GLN A 80 5.09 6.18 18.66
N ASN A 81 3.98 5.45 18.64
CA ASN A 81 2.63 6.02 18.79
C ASN A 81 2.18 6.15 20.23
N TYR A 82 2.67 5.27 21.12
CA TYR A 82 2.31 5.28 22.54
C TYR A 82 3.48 5.79 23.39
N LYS A 83 4.70 5.28 23.18
CA LYS A 83 5.90 5.72 23.94
C LYS A 83 6.60 6.96 23.37
N CYS A 84 6.06 7.53 22.29
CA CYS A 84 6.56 8.77 21.68
C CYS A 84 8.07 8.77 21.37
N MET A 85 8.62 7.63 20.95
CA MET A 85 10.02 7.48 20.58
C MET A 85 10.27 7.87 19.12
N PHE A 86 11.40 8.51 18.85
CA PHE A 86 11.90 8.71 17.48
C PHE A 86 12.60 7.44 16.98
N VAL A 87 11.81 6.45 16.55
CA VAL A 87 12.28 5.12 16.15
C VAL A 87 12.95 5.11 14.77
N VAL A 88 13.97 4.27 14.59
CA VAL A 88 14.57 3.95 13.28
C VAL A 88 13.82 2.75 12.69
N TYR A 89 13.24 2.90 11.50
CA TYR A 89 12.57 1.80 10.82
C TYR A 89 13.60 0.80 10.27
N GLY A 90 13.47 -0.48 10.64
CA GLY A 90 14.30 -1.58 10.13
C GLY A 90 13.61 -2.93 10.35
N GLY A 91 13.94 -3.91 9.51
CA GLY A 91 13.35 -5.26 9.55
C GLY A 91 12.51 -5.62 8.32
N ALA A 92 11.83 -6.77 8.38
CA ALA A 92 10.91 -7.22 7.35
C ALA A 92 9.60 -6.40 7.38
N VAL A 93 9.06 -6.06 6.22
CA VAL A 93 7.81 -5.27 6.10
C VAL A 93 6.58 -6.12 6.44
N PHE A 94 6.60 -7.40 6.07
CA PHE A 94 5.54 -8.36 6.36
C PHE A 94 6.12 -9.47 7.22
N THR A 95 5.65 -9.60 8.46
CA THR A 95 6.02 -10.74 9.33
C THR A 95 4.83 -11.66 9.63
N ASN A 96 3.65 -11.29 9.13
CA ASN A 96 2.36 -11.94 9.31
C ASN A 96 2.04 -12.93 8.17
N VAL A 97 3.06 -13.63 7.64
CA VAL A 97 2.92 -14.55 6.50
C VAL A 97 2.95 -16.01 6.97
N ILE A 98 1.91 -16.76 6.63
CA ILE A 98 1.84 -18.22 6.79
C ILE A 98 2.05 -18.86 5.41
N ALA A 99 3.18 -19.55 5.24
CA ALA A 99 3.44 -20.36 4.07
C ALA A 99 2.90 -21.79 4.25
N LEU A 100 2.06 -22.26 3.33
CA LEU A 100 1.55 -23.64 3.39
C LEU A 100 2.69 -24.66 3.25
N GLY A 101 2.58 -25.72 4.05
CA GLY A 101 3.62 -26.75 4.14
C GLY A 101 4.89 -26.30 4.83
N ASP A 102 4.84 -25.18 5.56
CA ASP A 102 5.81 -24.87 6.60
C ASP A 102 5.54 -25.73 7.84
N ALA A 103 6.59 -26.34 8.39
CA ALA A 103 6.48 -27.20 9.57
C ALA A 103 6.05 -26.45 10.83
N HIS A 104 6.21 -25.13 10.88
CA HIS A 104 5.77 -24.29 11.99
C HIS A 104 4.24 -24.09 12.03
N PHE A 105 3.54 -24.36 10.94
CA PHE A 105 2.09 -24.16 10.79
C PHE A 105 1.39 -25.45 10.33
N PRO A 106 1.44 -26.53 11.13
CA PRO A 106 0.95 -27.85 10.73
C PRO A 106 -0.57 -27.90 10.48
N GLU A 107 -1.33 -26.96 11.03
CA GLU A 107 -2.77 -26.81 10.82
C GLU A 107 -3.14 -26.29 9.41
N PHE A 108 -2.18 -25.79 8.64
CA PHE A 108 -2.35 -25.32 7.27
C PHE A 108 -1.65 -26.23 6.25
N PRO A 109 -2.19 -27.44 5.98
CA PRO A 109 -1.60 -28.36 5.02
C PRO A 109 -1.66 -27.81 3.59
N PHE A 110 -0.84 -28.37 2.70
CA PHE A 110 -0.99 -28.15 1.27
C PHE A 110 -2.43 -28.48 0.83
N GLY A 111 -2.98 -27.67 -0.08
CA GLY A 111 -4.37 -27.80 -0.54
C GLY A 111 -5.42 -27.20 0.39
N TYR A 112 -5.05 -26.70 1.58
CA TYR A 112 -5.99 -25.99 2.48
C TYR A 112 -6.75 -24.86 1.77
N MET A 113 -6.08 -24.19 0.84
CA MET A 113 -6.64 -23.07 0.09
C MET A 113 -7.54 -23.49 -1.09
N ASP A 114 -7.62 -24.77 -1.45
CA ASP A 114 -8.35 -25.22 -2.64
C ASP A 114 -9.88 -25.01 -2.54
N LYS A 115 -10.39 -24.78 -1.32
CA LYS A 115 -11.81 -24.46 -1.06
C LYS A 115 -12.17 -23.00 -1.30
N TYR A 116 -11.20 -22.11 -1.48
CA TYR A 116 -11.45 -20.68 -1.69
C TYR A 116 -11.41 -20.34 -3.18
N GLU A 117 -12.37 -19.53 -3.62
CA GLU A 117 -12.38 -18.99 -4.97
C GLU A 117 -11.85 -17.55 -4.96
N ALA A 118 -10.98 -17.22 -5.91
CA ALA A 118 -10.50 -15.85 -6.05
C ALA A 118 -11.63 -14.91 -6.45
N LYS A 119 -11.85 -13.88 -5.63
CA LYS A 119 -12.80 -12.77 -5.89
C LYS A 119 -12.11 -11.51 -6.37
N TYR A 120 -10.85 -11.34 -5.97
CA TYR A 120 -10.07 -10.14 -6.26
C TYR A 120 -8.82 -10.50 -7.05
N GLY A 121 -8.35 -9.55 -7.86
CA GLY A 121 -7.10 -9.67 -8.57
C GLY A 121 -6.42 -8.33 -8.74
N GLY A 122 -5.10 -8.37 -8.88
CA GLY A 122 -4.27 -7.22 -9.14
C GLY A 122 -3.25 -7.52 -10.23
N VAL A 123 -3.14 -6.62 -11.20
CA VAL A 123 -2.22 -6.74 -12.32
C VAL A 123 -1.04 -5.81 -12.14
N ASP A 124 0.17 -6.38 -12.20
CA ASP A 124 1.41 -5.63 -12.36
C ASP A 124 1.86 -5.69 -13.82
N PHE A 125 1.87 -4.54 -14.51
CA PHE A 125 2.30 -4.48 -15.89
C PHE A 125 3.82 -4.29 -16.00
N ASN A 126 4.46 -5.09 -16.86
CA ASN A 126 5.88 -5.04 -17.11
C ASN A 126 6.17 -5.10 -18.62
N GLY A 127 7.44 -5.00 -19.02
CA GLY A 127 7.84 -5.22 -20.42
C GLY A 127 7.78 -6.69 -20.83
N ASP A 128 7.75 -6.94 -22.14
CA ASP A 128 7.59 -8.27 -22.75
C ASP A 128 8.57 -9.34 -22.23
N ILE A 129 9.80 -8.95 -21.93
CA ILE A 129 10.85 -9.85 -21.40
C ILE A 129 10.47 -10.36 -20.01
N THR A 130 10.00 -9.45 -19.15
CA THR A 130 9.63 -9.75 -17.77
C THR A 130 8.27 -10.45 -17.69
N GLY A 131 7.35 -10.08 -18.57
CA GLY A 131 5.94 -10.50 -18.58
C GLY A 131 5.13 -9.83 -17.45
N HIS A 132 3.84 -9.66 -17.69
CA HIS A 132 2.88 -9.13 -16.72
C HIS A 132 2.52 -10.21 -15.70
N TYR A 133 2.09 -9.79 -14.51
CA TYR A 133 1.66 -10.70 -13.45
C TYR A 133 0.25 -10.36 -13.02
N LEU A 134 -0.58 -11.40 -12.85
CA LEU A 134 -1.88 -11.33 -12.20
C LEU A 134 -1.81 -12.13 -10.91
N ILE A 135 -2.05 -11.45 -9.79
CA ILE A 135 -2.16 -12.07 -8.47
C ILE A 135 -3.62 -12.13 -8.10
N GLU A 136 -4.12 -13.34 -7.82
CA GLU A 136 -5.52 -13.62 -7.54
C GLU A 136 -5.68 -13.99 -6.06
N ILE A 137 -6.58 -13.29 -5.37
CA ILE A 137 -6.77 -13.43 -3.93
C ILE A 137 -8.23 -13.55 -3.52
N GLU A 138 -8.41 -14.01 -2.29
CA GLU A 138 -9.61 -13.84 -1.47
C GLU A 138 -9.18 -13.24 -0.14
N TYR A 139 -9.96 -12.34 0.45
CA TYR A 139 -9.62 -11.79 1.76
C TYR A 139 -10.87 -11.45 2.58
N ASN A 140 -10.69 -11.46 3.90
CA ASN A 140 -11.68 -11.03 4.88
C ASN A 140 -11.01 -10.12 5.92
N ASP A 141 -11.67 -9.82 7.03
CA ASP A 141 -11.13 -8.91 8.04
C ASP A 141 -9.84 -9.41 8.71
N ASN A 142 -9.59 -10.73 8.70
CA ASN A 142 -8.46 -11.34 9.41
C ASN A 142 -7.41 -11.94 8.48
N PHE A 143 -7.79 -12.37 7.27
CA PHE A 143 -6.93 -13.16 6.38
C PHE A 143 -6.90 -12.61 4.96
N VAL A 144 -5.75 -12.72 4.32
CA VAL A 144 -5.55 -12.59 2.88
C VAL A 144 -5.04 -13.92 2.36
N PHE A 145 -5.82 -14.59 1.52
CA PHE A 145 -5.45 -15.85 0.86
C PHE A 145 -4.89 -15.54 -0.53
N VAL A 146 -3.60 -15.78 -0.74
CA VAL A 146 -2.96 -15.65 -2.05
C VAL A 146 -3.12 -16.97 -2.79
N LEU A 147 -4.13 -17.02 -3.66
CA LEU A 147 -4.61 -18.28 -4.24
C LEU A 147 -3.84 -18.65 -5.49
N LYS A 148 -3.49 -17.67 -6.32
CA LYS A 148 -2.82 -17.92 -7.59
C LYS A 148 -1.98 -16.76 -8.07
N GLU A 149 -0.85 -17.11 -8.66
CA GLU A 149 0.05 -16.22 -9.39
C GLU A 149 0.08 -16.67 -10.86
N THR A 150 -0.24 -15.76 -11.77
CA THR A 150 -0.24 -16.03 -13.21
C THR A 150 0.67 -15.03 -13.92
N LYS A 151 1.71 -15.52 -14.58
CA LYS A 151 2.50 -14.73 -15.53
C LYS A 151 1.85 -14.78 -16.91
N PHE A 152 1.72 -13.64 -17.58
CA PHE A 152 1.15 -13.54 -18.92
C PHE A 152 1.84 -12.46 -19.74
N THR A 153 1.77 -12.56 -21.06
CA THR A 153 2.31 -11.54 -21.99
C THR A 153 1.23 -10.94 -22.88
N ASP A 154 0.14 -11.67 -23.11
CA ASP A 154 -0.96 -11.22 -23.94
C ASP A 154 -2.09 -10.66 -23.07
N LEU A 155 -2.40 -9.37 -23.24
CA LEU A 155 -3.49 -8.71 -22.51
C LEU A 155 -4.85 -9.39 -22.74
N ARG A 156 -5.03 -10.13 -23.85
CA ARG A 156 -6.25 -10.89 -24.13
C ARG A 156 -6.50 -12.00 -23.12
N ASP A 157 -5.47 -12.46 -22.41
CA ASP A 157 -5.63 -13.44 -21.34
C ASP A 157 -6.56 -12.93 -20.22
N LEU A 158 -6.59 -11.61 -19.98
CA LEU A 158 -7.47 -10.98 -18.99
C LEU A 158 -8.95 -10.96 -19.43
N LEU A 159 -9.26 -11.19 -20.71
CA LEU A 159 -10.63 -11.23 -21.23
C LEU A 159 -11.28 -12.60 -21.09
N ASN A 160 -10.59 -13.58 -20.50
CA ASN A 160 -11.15 -14.91 -20.28
C ASN A 160 -12.37 -14.85 -19.35
N GLU A 161 -13.44 -15.57 -19.70
CA GLU A 161 -14.71 -15.61 -18.94
C GLU A 161 -14.51 -15.91 -17.44
N LYS A 162 -13.47 -16.68 -17.09
CA LYS A 162 -13.14 -16.98 -15.68
C LYS A 162 -12.80 -15.75 -14.84
N TYR A 163 -12.41 -14.64 -15.47
CA TYR A 163 -12.07 -13.38 -14.82
C TYR A 163 -13.25 -12.39 -14.76
N GLU A 164 -14.34 -12.61 -15.51
CA GLU A 164 -15.47 -11.66 -15.57
C GLU A 164 -16.18 -11.46 -14.24
N LYS A 165 -16.17 -12.48 -13.36
CA LYS A 165 -16.79 -12.44 -12.04
C LYS A 165 -15.86 -11.89 -10.95
N ARG A 166 -14.62 -11.55 -11.30
CA ARG A 166 -13.60 -11.11 -10.35
C ARG A 166 -13.44 -9.60 -10.44
N SER A 167 -13.25 -8.97 -9.30
CA SER A 167 -12.82 -7.58 -9.26
C SER A 167 -11.32 -7.57 -9.55
N ILE A 168 -10.89 -7.05 -10.69
CA ILE A 168 -9.46 -6.96 -11.04
C ILE A 168 -9.06 -5.49 -11.16
N GLU A 169 -8.01 -5.11 -10.43
CA GLU A 169 -7.40 -3.78 -10.52
C GLU A 169 -6.18 -3.79 -11.45
N VAL A 170 -6.05 -2.72 -12.23
CA VAL A 170 -4.87 -2.42 -13.05
C VAL A 170 -4.37 -1.00 -12.74
N GLU A 171 -3.05 -0.81 -12.70
CA GLU A 171 -2.47 0.53 -12.51
C GLU A 171 -2.64 1.38 -13.77
N ASP A 172 -3.36 2.50 -13.67
CA ASP A 172 -3.59 3.42 -14.78
C ASP A 172 -2.77 4.70 -14.60
N GLY A 173 -1.45 4.58 -14.75
CA GLY A 173 -0.51 5.69 -14.61
C GLY A 173 0.80 5.48 -15.35
N GLN A 174 1.42 6.59 -15.78
CA GLN A 174 2.77 6.63 -16.35
C GLN A 174 3.03 5.58 -17.47
N PHE A 175 3.93 4.62 -17.20
CA PHE A 175 4.31 3.54 -18.10
C PHE A 175 3.13 2.65 -18.52
N ASN A 176 2.08 2.57 -17.69
CA ASN A 176 1.00 1.62 -17.87
C ASN A 176 -0.15 2.13 -18.76
N ILE A 177 -0.14 3.41 -19.12
CA ILE A 177 -1.19 4.07 -19.93
C ILE A 177 -1.48 3.31 -21.24
N PRO A 178 -0.49 2.86 -22.03
CA PRO A 178 -0.76 2.13 -23.28
C PRO A 178 -1.52 0.81 -23.04
N PHE A 179 -1.11 0.01 -22.05
CA PHE A 179 -1.78 -1.26 -21.73
C PHE A 179 -3.22 -1.05 -21.28
N CYS A 180 -3.45 -0.03 -20.43
CA CYS A 180 -4.78 0.33 -19.97
C CYS A 180 -5.70 0.78 -21.12
N ASN A 181 -5.19 1.55 -22.07
CA ASN A 181 -5.94 1.96 -23.26
C ASN A 181 -6.32 0.77 -24.14
N ASP A 182 -5.43 -0.18 -24.32
CA ASP A 182 -5.71 -1.38 -25.10
C ASP A 182 -6.72 -2.29 -24.42
N LEU A 183 -6.63 -2.50 -23.10
CA LEU A 183 -7.65 -3.24 -22.33
C LEU A 183 -9.03 -2.59 -22.43
N ARG A 184 -9.12 -1.25 -22.35
CA ARG A 184 -10.39 -0.52 -22.55
C ARG A 184 -10.96 -0.74 -23.94
N ARG A 185 -10.11 -0.71 -24.97
CA ARG A 185 -10.54 -0.96 -26.36
C ARG A 185 -11.02 -2.39 -26.56
N MET A 186 -10.38 -3.35 -25.91
CA MET A 186 -10.76 -4.76 -25.93
C MET A 186 -12.05 -5.04 -25.13
N GLY A 187 -12.43 -4.13 -24.23
CA GLY A 187 -13.64 -4.22 -23.43
C GLY A 187 -13.47 -4.98 -22.12
N PHE A 188 -12.25 -5.01 -21.59
CA PHE A 188 -11.98 -5.53 -20.25
C PHE A 188 -12.76 -4.71 -19.21
N SER A 189 -13.41 -5.42 -18.28
CA SER A 189 -14.13 -4.83 -17.15
C SER A 189 -13.28 -4.96 -15.90
N GLY A 190 -12.76 -3.84 -15.40
CA GLY A 190 -11.89 -3.81 -14.23
C GLY A 190 -11.87 -2.44 -13.56
N ILE A 191 -11.09 -2.37 -12.49
CA ILE A 191 -10.80 -1.14 -11.74
C ILE A 191 -9.51 -0.55 -12.31
N TYR A 192 -9.59 0.68 -12.80
CA TYR A 192 -8.43 1.41 -13.29
C TYR A 192 -8.07 2.46 -12.25
N GLN A 193 -6.88 2.37 -11.67
CA GLN A 193 -6.49 3.27 -10.61
C GLN A 193 -5.04 3.70 -10.71
N GLU A 194 -4.81 5.01 -10.70
CA GLU A 194 -3.47 5.56 -10.54
C GLU A 194 -3.03 5.44 -9.08
N TRP A 195 -1.77 5.02 -8.90
CA TRP A 195 -1.15 4.91 -7.59
C TRP A 195 -0.40 6.18 -7.23
N ASN A 196 -0.67 6.66 -6.02
CA ASN A 196 0.16 7.65 -5.35
C ASN A 196 0.76 7.03 -4.08
N ARG A 197 1.67 7.76 -3.43
CA ARG A 197 2.37 7.30 -2.23
C ARG A 197 1.39 6.86 -1.12
N ASP A 198 0.33 7.62 -0.92
CA ASP A 198 -0.61 7.40 0.18
C ASP A 198 -1.44 6.13 -0.03
N LYS A 199 -1.95 5.91 -1.24
CA LYS A 199 -2.69 4.69 -1.60
C LYS A 199 -1.83 3.43 -1.45
N LYS A 200 -0.54 3.50 -1.83
CA LYS A 200 0.38 2.38 -1.65
C LYS A 200 0.62 2.11 -0.16
N HIS A 201 0.77 3.15 0.66
CA HIS A 201 0.92 2.99 2.11
C HIS A 201 -0.31 2.33 2.75
N VAL A 202 -1.53 2.76 2.40
CA VAL A 202 -2.77 2.17 2.91
C VAL A 202 -2.85 0.68 2.61
N ARG A 203 -2.54 0.26 1.38
CA ARG A 203 -2.55 -1.17 0.99
C ARG A 203 -1.52 -2.00 1.74
N VAL A 204 -0.32 -1.45 1.95
CA VAL A 204 0.70 -2.11 2.78
C VAL A 204 0.17 -2.30 4.21
N GLN A 205 -0.50 -1.29 4.79
CA GLN A 205 -1.12 -1.44 6.11
C GLN A 205 -2.24 -2.49 6.11
N GLU A 206 -3.12 -2.51 5.10
CA GLU A 206 -4.18 -3.51 4.98
C GLU A 206 -3.63 -4.95 4.91
N LEU A 207 -2.52 -5.16 4.20
CA LEU A 207 -1.83 -6.45 4.17
C LEU A 207 -1.17 -6.78 5.52
N ARG A 208 -0.63 -5.79 6.23
CA ARG A 208 0.00 -5.98 7.55
C ARG A 208 -1.02 -6.27 8.66
N ASN A 209 -2.24 -5.75 8.53
CA ASN A 209 -3.31 -5.98 9.50
C ASN A 209 -3.99 -7.36 9.37
N ARG A 210 -3.63 -8.18 8.37
CA ARG A 210 -4.26 -9.47 8.08
C ARG A 210 -3.23 -10.56 7.90
N VAL A 211 -3.48 -11.75 8.42
CA VAL A 211 -2.60 -12.90 8.19
C VAL A 211 -2.61 -13.26 6.70
N ILE A 212 -1.44 -13.23 6.07
CA ILE A 212 -1.26 -13.58 4.66
C ILE A 212 -1.01 -15.07 4.56
N VAL A 213 -1.95 -15.82 4.02
CA VAL A 213 -1.81 -17.27 3.79
C VAL A 213 -1.46 -17.51 2.32
N ILE A 214 -0.35 -18.19 2.07
CA ILE A 214 0.17 -18.40 0.71
C ILE A 214 0.72 -19.80 0.51
N ASP A 215 0.36 -20.43 -0.60
CA ASP A 215 1.02 -21.66 -1.05
C ASP A 215 2.28 -21.28 -1.83
N ARG A 216 3.45 -21.44 -1.18
CA ARG A 216 4.75 -21.08 -1.77
C ARG A 216 5.10 -21.87 -3.03
N LEU A 217 4.47 -23.03 -3.27
CA LEU A 217 4.69 -23.81 -4.48
C LEU A 217 3.85 -23.28 -5.65
N LYS A 218 2.65 -22.75 -5.36
CA LYS A 218 1.76 -22.15 -6.37
C LYS A 218 2.09 -20.68 -6.66
N CYS A 219 2.59 -19.94 -5.67
CA CYS A 219 2.88 -18.51 -5.76
C CYS A 219 4.32 -18.18 -5.32
N PRO A 220 5.35 -18.78 -5.94
CA PRO A 220 6.73 -18.70 -5.46
C PRO A 220 7.32 -17.28 -5.55
N LEU A 221 6.99 -16.49 -6.59
CA LEU A 221 7.52 -15.13 -6.73
C LEU A 221 6.90 -14.21 -5.68
N THR A 222 5.58 -14.23 -5.52
CA THR A 222 4.87 -13.44 -4.52
C THR A 222 5.34 -13.79 -3.11
N TYR A 223 5.50 -15.08 -2.80
CA TYR A 223 6.06 -15.50 -1.51
C TYR A 223 7.46 -14.91 -1.29
N ARG A 224 8.37 -15.06 -2.25
CA ARG A 224 9.72 -14.48 -2.16
C ARG A 224 9.67 -12.96 -1.96
N ASN A 225 8.85 -12.26 -2.73
CA ASN A 225 8.73 -10.81 -2.63
C ASN A 225 8.19 -10.35 -1.26
N LEU A 226 7.26 -11.09 -0.65
CA LEU A 226 6.78 -10.82 0.70
C LEU A 226 7.90 -11.00 1.75
N MET A 227 8.66 -12.10 1.66
CA MET A 227 9.73 -12.39 2.62
C MET A 227 10.92 -11.44 2.52
N GLU A 228 11.19 -10.94 1.31
CA GLU A 228 12.32 -10.03 1.06
C GLU A 228 11.90 -8.54 1.03
N ALA A 229 10.66 -8.23 1.41
CA ALA A 229 10.16 -6.86 1.48
C ALA A 229 10.84 -6.09 2.64
N SER A 230 11.44 -4.96 2.31
CA SER A 230 12.19 -4.09 3.22
C SER A 230 11.69 -2.65 3.16
N TYR A 231 11.99 -1.88 4.20
CA TYR A 231 11.80 -0.43 4.17
C TYR A 231 12.98 0.26 3.48
N ASP A 232 12.69 1.27 2.66
CA ASP A 232 13.68 2.12 2.02
C ASP A 232 14.44 2.92 3.08
N GLN A 233 15.70 2.54 3.31
CA GLN A 233 16.56 3.17 4.32
C GLN A 233 16.89 4.64 4.01
N LYS A 234 16.71 5.09 2.76
CA LYS A 234 16.94 6.49 2.36
C LYS A 234 15.75 7.38 2.69
N GLU A 235 14.59 6.79 2.93
CA GLU A 235 13.36 7.52 3.19
C GLU A 235 13.15 7.76 4.67
N ARG A 236 12.58 8.93 4.97
CA ARG A 236 12.37 9.41 6.34
C ARG A 236 11.15 8.74 7.01
N LEU A 237 10.19 8.32 6.19
CA LEU A 237 8.97 7.66 6.60
C LEU A 237 9.01 6.20 6.13
N PRO A 238 8.32 5.27 6.82
CA PRO A 238 8.33 3.86 6.48
C PRO A 238 7.70 3.70 5.08
N LYS A 239 8.58 3.53 4.10
CA LYS A 239 8.23 3.39 2.69
C LYS A 239 8.77 2.06 2.24
N LEU A 240 7.92 1.25 1.60
CA LEU A 240 8.35 0.01 0.98
C LEU A 240 9.46 0.31 -0.04
N GLU A 241 10.58 -0.40 0.06
CA GLU A 241 11.70 -0.27 -0.87
C GLU A 241 11.26 -0.69 -2.29
N LYS A 242 11.48 0.18 -3.27
CA LYS A 242 11.16 -0.17 -4.66
C LYS A 242 12.30 -1.02 -5.23
N ARG A 243 12.07 -2.33 -5.29
CA ARG A 243 12.87 -3.28 -6.08
C ARG A 243 12.32 -3.46 -7.50
N THR A 244 13.17 -3.87 -8.42
CA THR A 244 12.82 -4.12 -9.83
C THR A 244 12.15 -5.47 -10.05
N ASP A 245 12.24 -6.40 -9.10
CA ASP A 245 11.81 -7.80 -9.22
C ASP A 245 10.64 -8.15 -8.28
N GLN A 246 9.95 -7.13 -7.76
CA GLN A 246 8.88 -7.30 -6.76
C GLN A 246 7.47 -7.46 -7.37
N HIS A 247 7.37 -7.94 -8.60
CA HIS A 247 6.13 -7.98 -9.38
C HIS A 247 4.99 -8.72 -8.69
N GLY A 248 5.29 -9.79 -7.94
CA GLY A 248 4.29 -10.50 -7.16
C GLY A 248 3.73 -9.65 -6.01
N LEU A 249 4.58 -8.87 -5.35
CA LEU A 249 4.15 -7.94 -4.29
C LEU A 249 3.37 -6.75 -4.86
N ASP A 250 3.83 -6.15 -5.96
CA ASP A 250 3.09 -5.04 -6.59
C ASP A 250 1.71 -5.52 -7.08
N GLY A 251 1.62 -6.70 -7.71
CA GLY A 251 0.36 -7.32 -8.10
C GLY A 251 -0.55 -7.66 -6.90
N LEU A 252 0.01 -8.16 -5.80
CA LEU A 252 -0.75 -8.40 -4.56
C LEU A 252 -1.30 -7.11 -3.95
N LEU A 253 -0.50 -6.05 -3.92
CA LEU A 253 -0.93 -4.73 -3.47
C LEU A 253 -2.08 -4.21 -4.36
N HIS A 254 -2.04 -4.41 -5.68
CA HIS A 254 -3.16 -4.11 -6.57
C HIS A 254 -4.41 -4.92 -6.26
N ALA A 255 -4.26 -6.16 -5.80
CA ALA A 255 -5.40 -7.02 -5.48
C ALA A 255 -6.15 -6.55 -4.20
N ILE A 256 -5.50 -5.74 -3.36
CA ILE A 256 -6.14 -5.03 -2.24
C ILE A 256 -6.71 -3.70 -2.74
N HIS A 257 -8.01 -3.73 -3.04
CA HIS A 257 -8.70 -2.61 -3.67
C HIS A 257 -8.94 -1.46 -2.70
N ASP A 258 -8.52 -0.26 -3.10
CA ASP A 258 -9.01 0.96 -2.49
C ASP A 258 -10.39 1.28 -3.09
N ARG A 259 -11.38 1.58 -2.24
CA ARG A 259 -12.78 1.84 -2.65
C ARG A 259 -12.93 3.08 -3.55
N SER A 260 -11.85 3.82 -3.81
CA SER A 260 -11.83 5.05 -4.64
C SER A 260 -11.58 4.84 -6.14
N GLY A 261 -11.34 3.62 -6.62
CA GLY A 261 -11.01 3.34 -8.02
C GLY A 261 -12.18 3.55 -9.00
N VAL A 262 -11.87 3.91 -10.26
CA VAL A 262 -12.89 4.06 -11.32
C VAL A 262 -13.21 2.69 -11.91
N ILE A 263 -14.46 2.26 -11.79
CA ILE A 263 -14.95 1.00 -12.34
C ILE A 263 -15.41 1.21 -13.79
N TYR A 264 -14.73 0.56 -14.74
CA TYR A 264 -15.19 0.48 -16.12
C TYR A 264 -16.02 -0.79 -16.31
N SER A 265 -17.34 -0.66 -16.45
CA SER A 265 -18.21 -1.79 -16.78
C SER A 265 -18.35 -1.99 -18.30
N PRO A 266 -18.67 -3.20 -18.80
CA PRO A 266 -18.87 -3.45 -20.23
C PRO A 266 -19.96 -2.57 -20.87
N LYS A 267 -20.97 -2.16 -20.08
CA LYS A 267 -22.02 -1.22 -20.51
C LYS A 267 -21.46 0.18 -20.77
N HIS A 268 -20.46 0.60 -20.01
CA HIS A 268 -19.74 1.86 -20.24
C HIS A 268 -18.86 1.79 -21.49
N VAL A 269 -18.19 0.64 -21.71
CA VAL A 269 -17.37 0.40 -22.93
C VAL A 269 -18.22 0.49 -24.20
N LYS A 270 -19.44 -0.06 -24.20
CA LYS A 270 -20.35 0.03 -25.35
C LYS A 270 -20.72 1.48 -25.67
N LYS A 271 -21.03 2.28 -24.65
CA LYS A 271 -21.36 3.71 -24.78
C LYS A 271 -20.15 4.56 -25.22
N VAL A 272 -18.95 4.21 -24.76
CA VAL A 272 -17.69 4.83 -25.20
C VAL A 272 -17.35 4.43 -26.65
N ARG A 273 -17.54 3.17 -27.06
CA ARG A 273 -17.39 2.74 -28.47
C ARG A 273 -18.38 3.44 -29.41
N GLU A 274 -19.60 3.70 -28.93
CA GLU A 274 -20.62 4.48 -29.66
C GLU A 274 -20.25 5.98 -29.75
N LEU A 275 -19.62 6.55 -28.71
CA LEU A 275 -19.17 7.96 -28.69
C LEU A 275 -17.88 8.22 -29.48
N PHE A 276 -16.94 7.27 -29.47
CA PHE A 276 -15.61 7.39 -30.08
C PHE A 276 -15.45 6.57 -31.38
N GLY A 277 -16.57 6.06 -31.91
CA GLY A 277 -16.71 5.46 -33.24
C GLY A 277 -15.61 4.47 -33.59
N GLY A 278 -15.70 3.23 -33.11
CA GLY A 278 -15.07 2.00 -33.66
C GLY A 278 -13.54 1.92 -33.75
N ASP A 279 -12.89 2.96 -34.27
CA ASP A 279 -11.51 3.01 -34.74
C ASP A 279 -10.63 3.96 -33.91
N GLY A 280 -11.15 4.49 -32.79
CA GLY A 280 -10.36 5.26 -31.83
C GLY A 280 -9.87 6.62 -32.33
N ARG A 281 -10.45 7.16 -33.42
CA ARG A 281 -10.23 8.54 -33.85
C ARG A 281 -11.26 9.44 -33.20
N VAL A 282 -10.79 10.48 -32.50
CA VAL A 282 -11.64 11.51 -31.89
C VAL A 282 -12.55 12.10 -32.97
N ASN A 283 -13.86 12.07 -32.74
CA ASN A 283 -14.83 12.71 -33.62
C ASN A 283 -14.54 14.23 -33.65
N PRO A 284 -14.23 14.84 -34.82
CA PRO A 284 -13.84 16.25 -34.91
C PRO A 284 -14.94 17.22 -34.49
N LEU A 285 -16.18 16.75 -34.30
CA LEU A 285 -17.34 17.55 -33.95
C LEU A 285 -17.49 17.83 -32.45
N LEU A 286 -16.63 17.27 -31.59
CA LEU A 286 -16.59 17.59 -30.15
C LEU A 286 -15.45 18.57 -29.85
N LYS A 287 -15.51 19.76 -30.45
CA LYS A 287 -14.88 20.97 -29.93
C LYS A 287 -15.99 21.99 -29.69
N VAL A 288 -16.40 22.13 -28.43
CA VAL A 288 -17.05 23.33 -27.87
C VAL A 288 -16.37 23.62 -26.55
#